data_AF-A0A2N3A7R2-F1
#
_entry.id   AF-A0A2N3A7R2-F1
#
_cell.length_a   1.000
_cell.length_b   1.000
_cell.length_c   1.000
_cell.angle_alpha   90.00
_cell.angle_beta   90.00
_cell.angle_gamma   90.00
#
_symmetry.space_group_name_H-M   'P 1'
#
loop_
_entity.id
_entity.type
_entity.pdbx_description
1 polymer ?
#
loop_
_entity_poly.entity_id
_entity_poly.type
_entity_poly.pdbx_seq_one_letter_code
_entity_poly.pdbx_strand_id
1 'polypeptide(L)' 'MSIGQLENYVTANKHLPNMPTAEQVEKEGADLGEINRVLVEKVEELTLYIIELNKRMELLEAKK' A
#
# COMPACT_ATOMS: atom_id res chain seq x y z
N MET A 1 -5.98 -7.85 0.15
CA MET A 1 -6.47 -7.36 1.47
C MET A 1 -7.50 -6.29 1.20
N SER A 2 -8.61 -6.21 1.95
CA SER A 2 -9.54 -5.08 1.77
C SER A 2 -8.93 -3.78 2.30
N ILE A 3 -9.39 -2.62 1.80
CA ILE A 3 -8.83 -1.33 2.21
C ILE A 3 -9.01 -1.07 3.73
N GLY A 4 -10.12 -1.54 4.32
CA GLY A 4 -10.35 -1.45 5.77
C GLY A 4 -9.45 -2.40 6.58
N GLN A 5 -9.11 -3.56 6.04
CA GLN A 5 -8.11 -4.43 6.68
C GLN A 5 -6.70 -3.83 6.60
N LEU A 6 -6.36 -3.19 5.47
CA LEU A 6 -5.09 -2.48 5.31
C LEU A 6 -4.98 -1.30 6.29
N GLU A 7 -6.04 -0.52 6.44
CA GLU A 7 -6.10 0.59 7.41
C GLU A 7 -5.86 0.12 8.84
N ASN A 8 -6.51 -0.97 9.26
CA ASN A 8 -6.30 -1.56 10.57
C ASN A 8 -4.85 -2.03 10.76
N TYR A 9 -4.28 -2.67 9.73
CA TYR A 9 -2.89 -3.11 9.76
C TYR A 9 -1.92 -1.94 9.91
N VAL A 10 -2.05 -0.89 9.09
CA VAL A 10 -1.18 0.28 9.14
C VAL A 10 -1.33 1.03 10.45
N THR A 11 -2.55 1.12 10.98
CA THR A 11 -2.80 1.78 12.28
C THR A 11 -2.11 1.06 13.43
N ALA A 12 -2.16 -0.28 13.44
CA ALA A 12 -1.56 -1.13 14.46
C ALA A 12 -0.03 -1.22 14.34
N ASN A 13 0.48 -1.41 13.12
CA ASN A 13 1.90 -1.73 12.89
C ASN A 13 2.74 -0.52 12.46
N LYS A 14 2.12 0.62 12.11
CA LYS A 14 2.78 1.86 11.63
C LYS A 14 3.60 1.73 10.35
N HIS A 15 3.63 0.55 9.73
CA HIS A 15 4.27 0.30 8.44
C HIS A 15 3.33 -0.50 7.53
N LEU A 16 3.63 -0.49 6.23
CA LEU A 16 2.92 -1.31 5.27
C LEU A 16 3.30 -2.79 5.45
N PRO A 17 2.38 -3.72 5.16
CA PRO A 17 2.72 -5.15 5.14
C PRO A 17 3.84 -5.41 4.13
N ASN A 18 4.67 -6.40 4.42
CA ASN A 18 5.84 -6.81 3.62
C ASN A 18 6.97 -5.78 3.53
N MET A 19 6.86 -4.62 4.20
CA MET A 19 7.97 -3.68 4.30
C MET A 19 8.83 -4.00 5.54
N PRO A 20 10.16 -4.08 5.41
CA PRO A 20 11.03 -4.23 6.58
C PRO A 20 10.92 -3.01 7.49
N THR A 21 10.98 -3.26 8.80
CA THR A 21 11.05 -2.21 9.82
C THR A 21 12.44 -1.57 9.85
N ALA A 22 12.54 -0.36 10.41
CA ALA A 22 13.83 0.30 10.58
C ALA A 22 14.83 -0.56 11.40
N GLU A 23 14.34 -1.24 12.45
CA GLU A 23 15.17 -2.14 13.26
C GLU A 23 15.68 -3.37 12.48
N GLN A 24 14.85 -3.93 11.58
CA GLN A 24 15.28 -5.04 10.72
C GLN A 24 16.33 -4.58 9.72
N VAL A 25 16.15 -3.41 9.11
CA VAL A 25 17.14 -2.82 8.20
C VAL A 25 18.46 -2.53 8.92
N GLU A 26 18.41 -2.09 10.18
CA GLU A 26 19.60 -1.81 10.99
C GLU A 26 20.36 -3.11 11.36
N LYS A 27 19.66 -4.20 11.66
CA LYS A 27 20.26 -5.48 12.06
C LYS A 27 20.72 -6.36 10.91
N GLU A 28 19.92 -6.46 9.85
CA GLU A 28 20.09 -7.42 8.76
C GLU A 28 20.66 -6.76 7.49
N GLY A 29 20.68 -5.42 7.45
CA GLY A 29 20.97 -4.63 6.27
C GLY A 29 19.73 -4.43 5.38
N ALA A 30 19.76 -3.41 4.53
CA ALA A 30 18.73 -3.19 3.53
C ALA A 30 19.06 -3.98 2.25
N ASP A 31 18.24 -4.97 1.90
CA ASP A 31 18.22 -5.46 0.52
C ASP A 31 17.47 -4.45 -0.37
N LEU A 32 18.23 -3.61 -1.05
CA LEU A 32 17.70 -2.59 -1.97
C LEU A 32 16.88 -3.20 -3.13
N GLY A 33 17.21 -4.42 -3.56
CA GLY A 33 16.48 -5.12 -4.61
C GLY A 33 15.09 -5.52 -4.12
N GLU A 34 15.02 -6.07 -2.90
CA GLU A 34 13.75 -6.44 -2.28
C GLU A 34 12.88 -5.23 -1.95
N ILE A 35 13.47 -4.17 -1.40
CA ILE A 35 12.76 -2.90 -1.13
C ILE A 35 12.16 -2.33 -2.42
N ASN A 36 12.93 -2.31 -3.51
CA ASN A 36 12.44 -1.82 -4.80
C ASN A 36 11.35 -2.72 -5.38
N ARG A 37 11.45 -4.04 -5.22
CA ARG A 37 10.40 -4.99 -5.64
C ARG A 37 9.10 -4.72 -4.90
N VAL A 38 9.15 -4.61 -3.58
CA VAL A 38 7.99 -4.30 -2.73
C VAL A 38 7.41 -2.92 -3.09
N LEU A 39 8.25 -1.94 -3.39
CA LEU A 39 7.80 -0.62 -3.82
C LEU A 39 6.99 -0.69 -5.12
N VAL A 40 7.49 -1.42 -6.13
CA VAL A 40 6.77 -1.58 -7.41
C VAL A 40 5.43 -2.27 -7.20
N GLU A 41 5.38 -3.35 -6.41
CA GLU A 41 4.14 -4.04 -6.06
C GLU A 41 3.12 -3.09 -5.42
N LYS A 42 3.57 -2.23 -4.48
CA LYS A 42 2.69 -1.25 -3.83
C LYS A 42 2.23 -0.14 -4.76
N VAL A 43 3.06 0.29 -5.72
CA VAL A 43 2.67 1.27 -6.74
C VAL A 43 1.58 0.71 -7.65
N GLU A 44 1.68 -0.56 -8.06
CA GLU A 44 0.64 -1.22 -8.84
C GLU A 44 -0.68 -1.32 -8.05
N GLU A 45 -0.61 -1.75 -6.77
CA GLU A 45 -1.77 -1.84 -5.88
C GLU A 45 -2.47 -0.48 -5.71
N LEU A 46 -1.69 0.60 -5.48
CA LEU A 46 -2.21 1.96 -5.38
C LEU A 46 -2.87 2.43 -6.68
N THR A 47 -2.27 2.10 -7.83
CA THR A 47 -2.83 2.46 -9.14
C THR A 47 -4.19 1.80 -9.35
N LEU A 48 -4.36 0.53 -8.95
CA LEU A 48 -5.64 -0.17 -9.01
C LEU A 48 -6.68 0.48 -8.09
N TYR A 49 -6.31 0.87 -6.86
CA TYR A 49 -7.21 1.60 -5.97
C TYR A 49 -7.63 2.96 -6.54
N ILE A 50 -6.72 3.70 -7.16
CA ILE A 50 -7.04 4.99 -7.81
C ILE A 50 -8.05 4.78 -8.94
N ILE A 51 -7.87 3.76 -9.78
CA ILE A 51 -8.82 3.44 -10.86
C ILE A 51 -10.21 3.11 -10.28
N GLU A 52 -10.27 2.32 -9.21
CA GLU A 52 -11.53 1.97 -8.56
C GLU A 52 -12.21 3.21 -7.93
N LEU A 53 -11.43 4.07 -7.26
CA LEU A 53 -11.94 5.32 -6.70
C LEU A 53 -12.47 6.24 -7.80
N ASN A 54 -11.76 6.39 -8.91
CA ASN A 54 -12.22 7.20 -10.04
C ASN A 54 -13.57 6.72 -10.59
N LYS A 55 -13.71 5.40 -10.81
CA LYS A 55 -14.99 4.82 -11.24
C LYS A 55 -16.13 5.12 -10.26
N ARG A 56 -15.86 5.06 -8.94
CA ARG A 56 -16.86 5.39 -7.92
C ARG A 56 -17.22 6.88 -7.93
N MET A 57 -16.25 7.77 -8.16
CA MET A 57 -16.50 9.22 -8.28
C MET A 57 -17.37 9.53 -9.49
N GLU A 58 -17.05 8.97 -10.66
CA GLU A 58 -17.86 9.16 -11.89
C GLU A 58 -19.32 8.73 -11.68
N LEU A 59 -19.55 7.61 -10.97
CA LEU A 59 -20.90 7.15 -10.63
C LEU A 59 -21.64 8.08 -9.66
N LEU A 60 -20.93 8.75 -8.75
CA LEU A 60 -21.51 9.71 -7.81
C LEU A 60 -21.83 11.04 -8.51
N GLU A 61 -20.96 11.48 -9.42
CA GLU A 61 -21.15 12.68 -10.23
C GLU A 61 -22.31 12.51 -11.22
N ALA A 62 -22.44 11.34 -11.86
CA ALA A 62 -23.54 11.05 -12.79
C ALA A 62 -24.92 10.96 -12.12
N LYS A 63 -24.98 10.81 -10.78
CA LYS A 63 -26.23 10.82 -10.00
C LYS A 63 -26.65 12.22 -9.56
N LYS A 64 -25.85 13.24 -9.85
CA LYS A 64 -26.03 14.62 -9.43
C LYS A 64 -26.69 15.44 -10.53
#